data_AF-A0A7Y3NY69-F1
#
_entry.id   AF-A0A7Y3NY69-F1
#
_cell.length_a   1.000
_cell.length_b   1.000
_cell.length_c   1.000
_cell.angle_alpha   90.00
_cell.angle_beta   90.00
_cell.angle_gamma   90.00
#
_symmetry.space_group_name_H-M   'P 1'
#
loop_
_entity.id
_entity.type
_entity.pdbx_description
1 polymer ?
#
loop_
_entity_poly.entity_id
_entity_poly.type
_entity_poly.pdbx_seq_one_letter_code
_entity_poly.pdbx_strand_id
1 'polypeptide(L)'
;MVKIPLEKSSGVPLDTTDEDTVETGYDFGDSRDELLSFLFDHGLLPSYAFPIDLCSFVIEGKESRLGGFKVVVKERPQQSIDKSLSEYAPGRLIVVDKITYRSGGITANSSLPTDPDRALPLFESKRNLRPYVFCPRCTFVQDLIEDPQNLENCPVCQGPLEKGEMLIPEVFHPERGESLNLNDTEQEYTYATSAQFPVPVSVDDLQEWTNVGENIRVTYARNKRLVMVNKGDSETNEGFSICEKCGAASVFDSHKFQQREHVRPYKVEPKSGVYARERCDGLFRQVFLEHQFQTDLLVLRINLQSPLVRRLDANVSANVLHDALRTIAVNQPTYNRSGANRKI
;
A
#
# COMPACT_ATOMS: atom_id res chain seq x y z
N MET A 1 -30.75 -43.14 -58.05
CA MET A 1 -31.94 -42.30 -57.81
C MET A 1 -31.42 -40.95 -57.32
N VAL A 2 -31.27 -39.95 -58.21
CA VAL A 2 -32.30 -38.95 -58.59
C VAL A 2 -32.57 -38.03 -57.39
N LYS A 3 -32.45 -36.70 -57.39
CA LYS A 3 -32.03 -35.63 -58.32
C LYS A 3 -31.86 -34.41 -57.41
N ILE A 4 -30.90 -33.53 -57.71
CA ILE A 4 -30.94 -32.12 -57.28
C ILE A 4 -32.05 -31.43 -58.09
N PRO A 5 -32.76 -30.44 -57.51
CA PRO A 5 -33.05 -29.25 -58.30
C PRO A 5 -32.69 -27.94 -57.59
N LEU A 6 -32.23 -27.03 -58.45
CA LEU A 6 -31.95 -25.62 -58.26
C LEU A 6 -33.23 -24.76 -58.30
N GLU A 7 -33.11 -23.59 -57.66
CA GLU A 7 -33.79 -22.32 -57.92
C GLU A 7 -35.27 -22.11 -57.52
N LYS A 8 -35.50 -21.09 -56.67
CA LYS A 8 -36.08 -19.81 -57.12
C LYS A 8 -35.98 -18.70 -56.05
N SER A 9 -35.63 -17.51 -56.53
CA SER A 9 -35.72 -16.22 -55.86
C SER A 9 -37.14 -15.66 -55.91
N SER A 10 -37.58 -15.04 -54.80
CA SER A 10 -38.63 -14.02 -54.73
C SER A 10 -38.61 -13.50 -53.29
N GLY A 11 -38.12 -12.31 -53.01
CA GLY A 11 -38.93 -11.10 -53.07
C GLY A 11 -38.81 -10.41 -51.70
N VAL A 12 -38.23 -9.21 -51.68
CA VAL A 12 -38.22 -8.31 -50.52
C VAL A 12 -39.63 -7.71 -50.38
N PRO A 13 -40.13 -7.55 -49.15
CA PRO A 13 -40.53 -6.20 -48.75
C PRO A 13 -39.84 -5.80 -47.44
N LEU A 14 -39.27 -4.59 -47.46
CA LEU A 14 -39.04 -3.81 -46.25
C LEU A 14 -40.41 -3.42 -45.70
N ASP A 15 -40.67 -3.75 -44.44
CA ASP A 15 -41.44 -2.86 -43.59
C ASP A 15 -40.91 -2.89 -42.15
N THR A 16 -41.16 -1.78 -41.51
CA THR A 16 -40.51 -1.14 -40.38
C THR A 16 -41.14 -1.53 -39.03
N THR A 17 -40.46 -1.17 -37.92
CA THR A 17 -40.94 -1.16 -36.51
C THR A 17 -41.14 -2.55 -35.89
N ASP A 18 -40.70 -2.91 -34.67
CA ASP A 18 -40.41 -2.18 -33.44
C ASP A 18 -39.38 -2.96 -32.58
N GLU A 19 -38.85 -2.25 -31.60
CA GLU A 19 -37.86 -2.65 -30.60
C GLU A 19 -38.29 -3.88 -29.77
N ASP A 20 -37.56 -5.00 -29.91
CA ASP A 20 -37.47 -6.02 -28.87
C ASP A 20 -36.07 -5.95 -28.25
N THR A 21 -36.00 -5.28 -27.09
CA THR A 21 -34.87 -5.30 -26.16
C THR A 21 -34.66 -6.73 -25.65
N VAL A 22 -33.70 -7.45 -26.24
CA VAL A 22 -33.15 -8.66 -25.63
C VAL A 22 -32.17 -8.23 -24.55
N GLU A 23 -32.63 -8.19 -23.29
CA GLU A 23 -31.74 -8.15 -22.13
C GLU A 23 -30.92 -9.45 -22.09
N THR A 24 -29.78 -9.48 -22.77
CA THR A 24 -28.74 -10.46 -22.48
C THR A 24 -27.97 -9.96 -21.26
N GLY A 25 -28.48 -10.29 -20.08
CA GLY A 25 -27.71 -10.25 -18.84
C GLY A 25 -26.58 -11.27 -18.96
N TYR A 26 -25.41 -10.83 -19.41
CA TYR A 26 -24.19 -11.61 -19.30
C TYR A 26 -23.70 -11.50 -17.87
N ASP A 27 -23.79 -12.63 -17.17
CA ASP A 27 -23.20 -12.86 -15.85
C ASP A 27 -21.67 -12.78 -15.96
N PHE A 28 -21.08 -11.73 -15.40
CA PHE A 28 -19.63 -11.47 -15.45
C PHE A 28 -18.86 -12.14 -14.30
N GLY A 29 -19.50 -13.00 -13.49
CA GLY A 29 -18.79 -13.83 -12.51
C GLY A 29 -17.80 -14.78 -13.19
N ASP A 30 -18.20 -15.36 -14.33
CA ASP A 30 -17.56 -16.56 -14.88
C ASP A 30 -16.12 -16.32 -15.37
N SER A 31 -15.83 -15.27 -16.16
CA SER A 31 -14.50 -15.11 -16.81
C SER A 31 -13.34 -14.74 -15.86
N ARG A 32 -13.63 -14.02 -14.77
CA ARG A 32 -12.62 -13.65 -13.76
C ARG A 32 -12.38 -14.82 -12.82
N ASP A 33 -13.45 -15.55 -12.53
CA ASP A 33 -13.40 -16.82 -11.84
C ASP A 33 -12.70 -17.88 -12.71
N GLU A 34 -12.81 -17.87 -14.04
CA GLU A 34 -12.14 -18.83 -14.94
C GLU A 34 -10.62 -18.69 -14.92
N LEU A 35 -10.05 -17.47 -15.00
CA LEU A 35 -8.60 -17.32 -14.94
C LEU A 35 -8.06 -17.64 -13.54
N LEU A 36 -8.69 -17.10 -12.49
CA LEU A 36 -8.25 -17.38 -11.12
C LEU A 36 -8.40 -18.86 -10.78
N SER A 37 -9.53 -19.48 -11.13
CA SER A 37 -9.77 -20.92 -10.96
C SER A 37 -8.80 -21.73 -11.80
N PHE A 38 -8.53 -21.34 -13.06
CA PHE A 38 -7.50 -21.99 -13.87
C PHE A 38 -6.13 -21.95 -13.20
N LEU A 39 -5.73 -20.80 -12.65
CA LEU A 39 -4.45 -20.66 -11.95
C LEU A 39 -4.44 -21.46 -10.62
N PHE A 40 -5.57 -21.56 -9.91
CA PHE A 40 -5.73 -22.39 -8.71
C PHE A 40 -5.70 -23.90 -9.04
N ASP A 41 -6.46 -24.34 -10.04
CA ASP A 41 -6.58 -25.74 -10.48
C ASP A 41 -5.25 -26.29 -10.98
N HIS A 42 -4.43 -25.44 -11.58
CA HIS A 42 -3.09 -25.79 -12.04
C HIS A 42 -2.01 -25.58 -10.97
N GLY A 43 -2.40 -25.23 -9.74
CA GLY A 43 -1.49 -25.09 -8.59
C GLY A 43 -0.46 -23.96 -8.76
N LEU A 44 -0.79 -22.93 -9.55
CA LEU A 44 0.11 -21.84 -9.89
C LEU A 44 0.07 -20.71 -8.85
N LEU A 45 -0.99 -20.64 -8.04
CA LEU A 45 -1.14 -19.65 -6.95
C LEU A 45 -0.68 -20.23 -5.60
N PRO A 46 0.05 -19.46 -4.79
CA PRO A 46 0.49 -19.90 -3.47
C PRO A 46 -0.69 -20.09 -2.50
N SER A 47 -0.62 -21.13 -1.69
CA SER A 47 -1.60 -21.42 -0.63
C SER A 47 -1.55 -20.37 0.48
N TYR A 48 -2.72 -19.95 0.96
CA TYR A 48 -2.92 -18.94 2.00
C TYR A 48 -1.98 -19.13 3.21
N ALA A 49 -1.05 -18.20 3.41
CA ALA A 49 -0.10 -18.22 4.52
C ALA A 49 -0.61 -17.32 5.66
N PHE A 50 -0.59 -17.83 6.89
CA PHE A 50 -0.80 -17.00 8.08
C PHE A 50 0.25 -15.88 8.13
N PRO A 51 -0.13 -14.62 8.40
CA PRO A 51 0.83 -13.53 8.48
C PRO A 51 1.82 -13.78 9.63
N ILE A 52 3.11 -13.73 9.31
CA ILE A 52 4.19 -13.97 10.29
C ILE A 52 4.49 -12.68 11.07
N ASP A 53 4.39 -11.54 10.39
CA ASP A 53 4.71 -10.24 10.95
C ASP A 53 3.44 -9.52 11.43
N LEU A 54 3.42 -9.18 12.71
CA LEU A 54 2.28 -8.52 13.37
C LEU A 54 2.68 -7.16 13.94
N CYS A 55 1.80 -6.18 13.78
CA CYS A 55 1.80 -4.92 14.50
C CYS A 55 0.72 -4.92 15.56
N SER A 56 0.95 -4.17 16.65
CA SER A 56 -0.05 -3.97 17.70
C SER A 56 -0.51 -2.52 17.71
N PHE A 57 -1.80 -2.29 17.94
CA PHE A 57 -2.33 -0.99 18.35
C PHE A 57 -2.54 -1.05 19.87
N VAL A 58 -1.75 -0.31 20.65
CA VAL A 58 -1.78 -0.40 22.12
C VAL A 58 -2.56 0.77 22.69
N ILE A 59 -3.59 0.46 23.47
CA ILE A 59 -4.37 1.45 24.23
C ILE A 59 -4.00 1.32 25.70
N GLU A 60 -3.41 2.37 26.25
CA GLU A 60 -2.95 2.40 27.64
C GLU A 60 -3.95 3.11 28.56
N GLY A 61 -3.97 2.67 29.81
CA GLY A 61 -4.72 3.25 30.92
C GLY A 61 -3.81 3.59 32.09
N LYS A 62 -4.41 4.21 33.11
CA LYS A 62 -3.73 4.52 34.38
C LYS A 62 -4.46 3.84 35.52
N GLU A 63 -3.69 3.21 36.40
CA GLU A 63 -4.16 2.73 37.70
C GLU A 63 -3.45 3.52 38.81
N SER A 64 -4.20 3.99 39.80
CA SER A 64 -3.63 4.71 40.94
C SER A 64 -2.77 3.78 41.80
N ARG A 65 -1.60 4.24 42.24
CA ARG A 65 -0.72 3.52 43.16
C ARG A 65 -0.18 4.48 44.21
N LEU A 66 0.16 3.97 45.40
CA LEU A 66 0.85 4.79 46.41
C LEU A 66 2.12 5.41 45.80
N GLY A 67 2.17 6.75 45.72
CA GLY A 67 3.29 7.48 45.12
C GLY A 67 3.21 7.78 43.63
N GLY A 68 2.08 7.52 42.94
CA GLY A 68 1.92 7.88 41.52
C GLY A 68 0.81 7.11 40.81
N PHE A 69 1.10 6.66 39.58
CA PHE A 69 0.22 5.80 38.81
C PHE A 69 1.03 4.70 38.13
N LYS A 70 0.38 3.58 37.82
CA LYS A 70 0.92 2.52 36.97
C LYS A 70 0.27 2.60 35.60
N VAL A 71 1.05 2.41 34.55
CA VAL A 71 0.52 2.32 33.18
C VAL A 71 0.10 0.87 32.94
N VAL A 72 -1.14 0.66 32.51
CA VAL A 72 -1.68 -0.67 32.20
C VAL A 72 -2.19 -0.69 30.77
N VAL A 73 -1.97 -1.80 30.06
CA VAL A 73 -2.55 -1.99 28.73
C VAL A 73 -4.01 -2.37 28.90
N LYS A 74 -4.92 -1.53 28.40
CA LYS A 74 -6.37 -1.83 28.39
C LYS A 74 -6.69 -2.79 27.26
N GLU A 75 -6.23 -2.45 26.06
CA GLU A 75 -6.50 -3.19 24.85
C GLU A 75 -5.24 -3.26 23.98
N ARG A 76 -5.08 -4.38 23.27
CA ARG A 76 -3.99 -4.59 22.31
C ARG A 76 -4.46 -5.35 21.06
N PRO A 77 -5.29 -4.75 20.20
CA PRO A 77 -5.57 -5.31 18.89
C PRO A 77 -4.27 -5.57 18.11
N GLN A 78 -4.21 -6.72 17.47
CA GLN A 78 -3.10 -7.10 16.60
C GLN A 78 -3.59 -7.22 15.17
N GLN A 79 -2.76 -6.79 14.23
CA GLN A 79 -3.02 -6.88 12.80
C GLN A 79 -1.72 -7.22 12.08
N SER A 80 -1.82 -7.84 10.91
CA SER A 80 -0.66 -8.07 10.05
C SER A 80 -0.05 -6.74 9.57
N ILE A 81 1.27 -6.67 9.41
CA ILE A 81 1.94 -5.38 9.10
C ILE A 81 1.45 -4.82 7.75
N ASP A 82 1.30 -5.66 6.73
CA ASP A 82 0.76 -5.29 5.41
C ASP A 82 -0.58 -4.53 5.49
N LYS A 83 -1.50 -4.98 6.35
CA LYS A 83 -2.78 -4.31 6.59
C LYS A 83 -2.64 -3.10 7.51
N SER A 84 -1.81 -3.20 8.56
CA SER A 84 -1.62 -2.13 9.54
C SER A 84 -1.02 -0.88 8.90
N LEU A 85 -0.24 -1.02 7.83
CA LEU A 85 0.28 0.09 7.05
C LEU A 85 -0.82 1.03 6.55
N SER A 86 -2.06 0.55 6.33
CA SER A 86 -3.21 1.39 5.92
C SER A 86 -4.22 1.57 7.05
N GLU A 87 -4.54 0.49 7.78
CA GLU A 87 -5.59 0.50 8.82
C GLU A 87 -5.16 1.21 10.10
N TYR A 88 -3.87 1.14 10.46
CA TYR A 88 -3.30 1.80 11.63
C TYR A 88 -2.46 3.02 11.26
N ALA A 89 -2.43 3.41 9.98
CA ALA A 89 -1.71 4.58 9.52
C ALA A 89 -2.07 5.83 10.35
N PRO A 90 -1.10 6.71 10.68
CA PRO A 90 -1.38 7.96 11.38
C PRO A 90 -2.51 8.75 10.71
N GLY A 91 -3.45 9.27 11.52
CA GLY A 91 -4.64 9.98 11.06
C GLY A 91 -5.88 9.10 10.84
N ARG A 92 -5.72 7.77 10.80
CA ARG A 92 -6.82 6.80 10.63
C ARG A 92 -7.63 6.62 11.92
N LEU A 93 -8.95 6.49 11.82
CA LEU A 93 -9.80 6.12 12.96
C LEU A 93 -9.86 4.60 13.10
N ILE A 94 -9.75 4.14 14.35
CA ILE A 94 -9.78 2.74 14.75
C ILE A 94 -10.83 2.59 15.85
N VAL A 95 -11.70 1.60 15.72
CA VAL A 95 -12.76 1.32 16.70
C VAL A 95 -12.40 0.06 17.47
N VAL A 96 -12.25 0.19 18.79
CA VAL A 96 -11.94 -0.92 19.72
C VAL A 96 -12.94 -0.88 20.85
N ASP A 97 -13.66 -1.99 21.05
CA ASP A 97 -14.75 -2.10 22.05
C ASP A 97 -15.74 -0.91 22.01
N LYS A 98 -16.21 -0.56 20.81
CA LYS A 98 -17.15 0.56 20.56
C LYS A 98 -16.60 1.96 20.90
N ILE A 99 -15.31 2.07 21.22
CA ILE A 99 -14.63 3.33 21.45
C ILE A 99 -13.76 3.64 20.24
N THR A 100 -13.89 4.86 19.71
CA THR A 100 -13.12 5.33 18.55
C THR A 100 -11.85 6.04 19.01
N TYR A 101 -10.73 5.70 18.37
CA TYR A 101 -9.42 6.29 18.57
C TYR A 101 -8.88 6.78 17.23
N ARG A 102 -8.14 7.89 17.22
CA ARG A 102 -7.32 8.28 16.07
C ARG A 102 -5.93 7.68 16.23
N SER A 103 -5.39 7.01 15.23
CA SER A 103 -3.97 6.60 15.25
C SER A 103 -3.08 7.84 15.17
N GLY A 104 -2.12 7.97 16.07
CA GLY A 104 -1.28 9.17 16.17
C GLY A 104 0.05 8.99 16.89
N GLY A 105 0.49 7.73 17.07
CA GLY A 105 1.78 7.44 17.67
C GLY A 105 2.37 6.12 17.17
N ILE A 106 3.68 6.05 17.02
CA ILE A 106 4.43 4.85 16.63
C ILE A 106 5.65 4.72 17.55
N THR A 107 5.78 3.60 18.26
CA THR A 107 6.88 3.33 19.20
C THR A 107 7.56 2.00 18.92
N ALA A 108 8.74 1.80 19.51
CA ALA A 108 9.39 0.51 19.50
C ALA A 108 8.69 -0.47 20.46
N ASN A 109 8.63 -1.74 20.09
CA ASN A 109 8.11 -2.81 20.92
C ASN A 109 9.06 -3.16 22.08
N SER A 110 10.33 -2.77 21.99
CA SER A 110 11.33 -2.94 23.06
C SER A 110 11.21 -1.92 24.19
N SER A 111 10.46 -0.84 24.00
CA SER A 111 10.32 0.24 24.98
C SER A 111 9.38 -0.13 26.13
N LEU A 112 9.73 0.34 27.33
CA LEU A 112 8.98 0.09 28.55
C LEU A 112 8.03 1.25 28.88
N PRO A 113 6.98 1.02 29.69
CA PRO A 113 6.07 2.07 30.09
C PRO A 113 6.71 3.24 30.86
N THR A 114 7.86 2.98 31.51
CA THR A 114 8.65 3.98 32.23
C THR A 114 9.54 4.83 31.32
N ASP A 115 9.72 4.43 30.06
CA ASP A 115 10.62 5.13 29.15
C ASP A 115 9.92 6.37 28.59
N PRO A 116 10.51 7.57 28.70
CA PRO A 116 9.92 8.76 28.13
C PRO A 116 9.95 8.70 26.61
N ASP A 117 11.06 8.28 26.01
CA ASP A 117 11.31 8.39 24.58
C ASP A 117 11.26 6.99 23.92
N ARG A 118 10.02 6.48 23.78
CA ARG A 118 9.74 5.11 23.33
C ARG A 118 9.92 4.90 21.82
N ALA A 119 10.13 5.95 21.05
CA ALA A 119 10.36 5.83 19.60
C ALA A 119 11.84 5.82 19.23
N LEU A 120 12.72 6.26 20.14
CA LEU A 120 14.17 6.33 19.90
C LEU A 120 14.75 5.05 19.28
N PRO A 121 14.42 3.83 19.77
CA PRO A 121 14.99 2.60 19.22
C PRO A 121 14.60 2.33 17.75
N LEU A 122 13.46 2.88 17.27
CA LEU A 122 13.03 2.75 15.88
C LEU A 122 13.98 3.48 14.92
N PHE A 123 14.58 4.59 15.37
CA PHE A 123 15.42 5.46 14.54
C PHE A 123 16.92 5.16 14.68
N GLU A 124 17.34 4.56 15.80
CA GLU A 124 18.74 4.15 16.01
C GLU A 124 19.08 2.84 15.28
N SER A 125 18.09 1.97 15.09
CA SER A 125 18.25 0.68 14.43
C SER A 125 18.22 0.83 12.91
N LYS A 126 19.35 0.54 12.24
CA LYS A 126 19.42 0.41 10.77
C LYS A 126 18.49 -0.68 10.20
N ARG A 127 17.97 -1.57 11.06
CA ARG A 127 16.99 -2.58 10.64
C ARG A 127 15.62 -1.95 10.40
N ASN A 128 15.26 -0.96 11.23
CA ASN A 128 13.94 -0.35 11.27
C ASN A 128 13.85 0.88 10.36
N LEU A 129 14.93 1.68 10.27
CA LEU A 129 15.01 2.84 9.40
C LEU A 129 15.99 2.56 8.24
N ARG A 130 15.50 2.64 7.01
CA ARG A 130 16.26 2.30 5.79
C ARG A 130 16.15 3.39 4.73
N PRO A 131 17.20 3.59 3.91
CA PRO A 131 17.09 4.45 2.74
C PRO A 131 16.10 3.84 1.73
N TYR A 132 15.36 4.71 1.05
CA TYR A 132 14.40 4.36 0.01
C TYR A 132 14.73 5.16 -1.25
N VAL A 133 14.96 4.45 -2.36
CA VAL A 133 15.17 5.06 -3.67
C VAL A 133 14.10 4.52 -4.60
N PHE A 134 13.27 5.40 -5.13
CA PHE A 134 12.11 5.03 -5.94
C PHE A 134 11.92 5.96 -7.11
N CYS A 135 11.23 5.47 -8.15
CA CYS A 135 10.79 6.32 -9.23
C CYS A 135 9.40 6.89 -8.93
N PRO A 136 9.16 8.19 -9.07
CA PRO A 136 7.80 8.76 -8.97
C PRO A 136 6.98 8.50 -10.24
N ARG A 137 7.63 8.10 -11.36
CA ARG A 137 6.95 7.86 -12.64
C ARG A 137 6.50 6.40 -12.83
N CYS A 138 7.22 5.45 -12.24
CA CYS A 138 6.95 4.02 -12.34
C CYS A 138 7.14 3.31 -10.99
N THR A 139 6.80 2.03 -10.88
CA THR A 139 6.89 1.21 -9.67
C THR A 139 8.29 0.72 -9.36
N PHE A 140 9.31 1.30 -10.01
CA PHE A 140 10.69 0.93 -9.75
C PHE A 140 11.09 1.38 -8.35
N VAL A 141 11.57 0.42 -7.56
CA VAL A 141 12.24 0.61 -6.29
C VAL A 141 13.59 -0.06 -6.38
N GLN A 142 14.62 0.63 -5.95
CA GLN A 142 15.96 0.09 -5.91
C GLN A 142 16.16 -0.78 -4.68
N ASP A 143 16.71 -1.98 -4.87
CA ASP A 143 17.20 -2.79 -3.78
C ASP A 143 18.59 -2.33 -3.34
N LEU A 144 18.67 -1.46 -2.33
CA LEU A 144 19.96 -0.96 -1.84
C LEU A 144 20.79 -1.99 -1.06
N ILE A 145 20.24 -3.17 -0.77
CA ILE A 145 20.99 -4.27 -0.13
C ILE A 145 21.77 -5.04 -1.19
N GLU A 146 21.12 -5.39 -2.30
CA GLU A 146 21.73 -6.15 -3.39
C GLU A 146 22.45 -5.25 -4.41
N ASP A 147 21.93 -4.05 -4.64
CA ASP A 147 22.43 -3.06 -5.58
C ASP A 147 22.65 -1.69 -4.89
N PRO A 148 23.78 -1.52 -4.18
CA PRO A 148 24.08 -0.29 -3.43
C PRO A 148 24.53 0.87 -4.34
N GLN A 149 24.42 0.75 -5.66
CA GLN A 149 24.81 1.81 -6.59
C GLN A 149 23.95 3.06 -6.39
N ASN A 150 24.52 4.22 -6.64
CA ASN A 150 23.76 5.46 -6.56
C ASN A 150 23.17 5.77 -7.94
N LEU A 151 21.97 5.29 -8.21
CA LEU A 151 21.28 5.55 -9.46
C LEU A 151 20.64 6.94 -9.43
N GLU A 152 20.87 7.73 -10.48
CA GLU A 152 20.22 9.04 -10.66
C GLU A 152 18.95 8.94 -11.53
N ASN A 153 18.97 8.04 -12.52
CA ASN A 153 17.86 7.81 -13.44
C ASN A 153 17.30 6.40 -13.30
N CYS A 154 15.98 6.29 -13.42
CA CYS A 154 15.28 5.02 -13.39
C CYS A 154 15.68 4.14 -14.59
N PRO A 155 16.10 2.89 -14.38
CA PRO A 155 16.49 1.99 -15.48
C PRO A 155 15.31 1.57 -16.36
N VAL A 156 14.07 1.67 -15.86
CA VAL A 156 12.85 1.25 -16.57
C VAL A 156 12.31 2.37 -17.47
N CYS A 157 12.15 3.58 -16.95
CA CYS A 157 11.50 4.69 -17.66
C CYS A 157 12.41 5.91 -17.90
N GLN A 158 13.66 5.87 -17.46
CA GLN A 158 14.65 6.96 -17.56
C GLN A 158 14.25 8.26 -16.82
N GLY A 159 13.18 8.23 -16.03
CA GLY A 159 12.80 9.33 -15.15
C GLY A 159 13.79 9.59 -14.02
N PRO A 160 13.71 10.75 -13.35
CA PRO A 160 14.51 11.01 -12.14
C PRO A 160 14.10 10.05 -11.02
N LEU A 161 15.06 9.65 -10.19
CA LEU A 161 14.80 8.91 -8.96
C LEU A 161 14.71 9.86 -7.76
N GLU A 162 13.81 9.56 -6.84
CA GLU A 162 13.64 10.26 -5.57
C GLU A 162 14.18 9.42 -4.42
N LYS A 163 14.57 10.11 -3.35
CA LYS A 163 15.17 9.51 -2.16
C LYS A 163 14.35 9.89 -0.94
N GLY A 164 14.13 8.92 -0.07
CA GLY A 164 13.52 9.13 1.23
C GLY A 164 13.99 8.07 2.22
N GLU A 165 13.27 7.97 3.33
CA GLU A 165 13.54 6.98 4.37
C GLU A 165 12.28 6.17 4.63
N MET A 166 12.46 4.87 4.79
CA MET A 166 11.41 3.92 5.13
C MET A 166 11.57 3.47 6.57
N LEU A 167 10.46 3.45 7.31
CA LEU A 167 10.39 3.01 8.68
C LEU A 167 9.46 1.79 8.78
N ILE A 168 9.93 0.71 9.40
CA ILE A 168 9.09 -0.44 9.77
C ILE A 168 8.39 -0.12 11.09
N PRO A 169 7.05 0.09 11.12
CA PRO A 169 6.34 0.34 12.36
C PRO A 169 6.22 -0.93 13.21
N GLU A 170 6.35 -0.80 14.53
CA GLU A 170 6.23 -1.93 15.47
C GLU A 170 4.96 -1.85 16.31
N VAL A 171 4.75 -0.74 17.01
CA VAL A 171 3.60 -0.52 17.88
C VAL A 171 2.95 0.83 17.59
N PHE A 172 1.67 0.82 17.26
CA PHE A 172 0.86 2.01 17.07
C PHE A 172 0.13 2.39 18.35
N HIS A 173 -0.15 3.68 18.52
CA HIS A 173 -0.84 4.26 19.67
C HIS A 173 -1.89 5.28 19.24
N PRO A 174 -2.95 5.48 20.06
CA PRO A 174 -3.86 6.59 19.88
C PRO A 174 -3.14 7.95 19.92
N GLU A 175 -3.64 8.91 19.17
CA GLU A 175 -3.25 10.31 19.31
C GLU A 175 -3.49 10.73 20.77
N ARG A 176 -2.46 11.33 21.40
CA ARG A 176 -2.49 11.77 22.81
C ARG A 176 -2.78 10.68 23.85
N GLY A 177 -2.87 9.42 23.43
CA GLY A 177 -3.24 8.28 24.29
C GLY A 177 -4.70 8.30 24.73
N GLU A 178 -5.59 8.96 23.99
CA GLU A 178 -6.96 9.23 24.40
C GLU A 178 -7.97 8.80 23.31
N SER A 179 -9.20 8.50 23.75
CA SER A 179 -10.33 8.24 22.84
C SER A 179 -10.86 9.53 22.27
N LEU A 180 -11.45 9.47 21.07
CA LEU A 180 -12.15 10.61 20.49
C LEU A 180 -13.53 10.81 21.11
N ASN A 181 -14.02 12.04 21.03
CA ASN A 181 -15.42 12.34 21.26
C ASN A 181 -16.26 11.81 20.08
N LEU A 182 -17.50 11.41 20.33
CA LEU A 182 -18.40 10.83 19.31
C LEU A 182 -18.63 11.73 18.08
N ASN A 183 -18.43 13.05 18.22
CA ASN A 183 -18.64 14.02 17.14
C ASN A 183 -17.39 14.24 16.27
N ASP A 184 -16.23 13.72 16.66
CA ASP A 184 -15.03 13.81 15.86
C ASP A 184 -14.99 12.65 14.86
N THR A 185 -15.33 12.97 13.61
CA THR A 185 -15.33 12.05 12.48
C THR A 185 -14.26 12.41 11.45
N GLU A 186 -13.39 13.37 11.75
CA GLU A 186 -12.29 13.72 10.84
C GLU A 186 -11.38 12.50 10.71
N GLN A 187 -10.91 12.22 9.52
CA GLN A 187 -10.04 11.08 9.28
C GLN A 187 -9.23 11.27 8.01
N GLU A 188 -7.99 10.84 8.07
CA GLU A 188 -7.09 10.81 6.93
C GLU A 188 -7.02 9.37 6.40
N TYR A 189 -7.30 9.20 5.10
CA TYR A 189 -7.22 7.91 4.43
C TYR A 189 -5.92 7.83 3.66
N THR A 190 -4.99 7.03 4.16
CA THR A 190 -3.73 6.72 3.48
C THR A 190 -3.68 5.22 3.22
N TYR A 191 -3.09 4.84 2.09
CA TYR A 191 -3.10 3.46 1.63
C TYR A 191 -1.67 3.02 1.31
N ALA A 192 -1.33 1.80 1.75
CA ALA A 192 -0.13 1.14 1.30
C ALA A 192 -0.22 0.84 -0.21
N THR A 193 0.89 1.01 -0.92
CA THR A 193 1.00 0.57 -2.30
C THR A 193 0.86 -0.96 -2.37
N SER A 194 0.43 -1.46 -3.52
CA SER A 194 0.61 -2.87 -3.86
C SER A 194 2.06 -3.30 -3.67
N ALA A 195 2.28 -4.59 -3.38
CA ALA A 195 3.61 -5.14 -3.17
C ALA A 195 4.49 -4.90 -4.41
N GLN A 196 5.60 -4.20 -4.18
CA GLN A 196 6.59 -3.85 -5.20
C GLN A 196 7.71 -4.88 -5.14
N PHE A 197 8.08 -5.42 -6.29
CA PHE A 197 9.25 -6.28 -6.44
C PHE A 197 10.47 -5.42 -6.76
N PRO A 198 11.45 -5.27 -5.85
CA PRO A 198 12.70 -4.59 -6.14
C PRO A 198 13.44 -5.42 -7.20
N VAL A 199 13.49 -4.93 -8.43
CA VAL A 199 14.17 -5.64 -9.52
C VAL A 199 15.63 -5.21 -9.52
N PRO A 200 16.60 -6.13 -9.29
CA PRO A 200 18.01 -5.80 -9.43
C PRO A 200 18.29 -5.41 -10.89
N VAL A 201 19.00 -4.29 -11.09
CA VAL A 201 19.26 -3.73 -12.42
C VAL A 201 20.27 -4.59 -13.21
N SER A 202 21.03 -5.44 -12.52
CA SER A 202 22.24 -6.08 -13.05
C SER A 202 22.16 -7.59 -13.23
N VAL A 203 21.09 -8.26 -12.79
CA VAL A 203 20.97 -9.72 -12.93
C VAL A 203 19.54 -10.08 -13.32
N ASP A 204 19.37 -10.67 -14.50
CA ASP A 204 18.13 -11.35 -14.88
C ASP A 204 18.04 -12.65 -14.06
N ASP A 205 17.79 -12.45 -12.77
CA ASP A 205 17.76 -13.47 -11.72
C ASP A 205 16.54 -14.41 -11.86
N LEU A 206 15.63 -14.03 -12.76
CA LEU A 206 14.47 -14.79 -13.19
C LEU A 206 14.87 -15.70 -14.36
N GLN A 207 15.57 -16.79 -14.04
CA GLN A 207 15.97 -17.80 -15.01
C GLN A 207 14.78 -18.71 -15.40
N GLU A 208 14.94 -19.54 -16.44
CA GLU A 208 14.01 -20.63 -16.79
C GLU A 208 12.57 -20.21 -17.17
N TRP A 209 12.45 -19.22 -18.07
CA TRP A 209 11.15 -18.87 -18.64
C TRP A 209 10.54 -20.04 -19.43
N THR A 210 9.36 -20.47 -19.02
CA THR A 210 8.56 -21.48 -19.71
C THR A 210 7.43 -20.80 -20.50
N ASN A 211 7.24 -21.18 -21.75
CA ASN A 211 6.12 -20.68 -22.54
C ASN A 211 4.83 -21.39 -22.10
N VAL A 212 3.79 -20.60 -21.83
CA VAL A 212 2.43 -21.08 -21.57
C VAL A 212 1.57 -20.54 -22.71
N GLY A 213 1.35 -21.37 -23.73
CA GLY A 213 0.75 -20.93 -24.99
C GLY A 213 1.67 -20.02 -25.81
N GLU A 214 1.08 -19.25 -26.74
CA GLU A 214 1.85 -18.45 -27.72
C GLU A 214 2.29 -17.08 -27.20
N ASN A 215 1.53 -16.50 -26.25
CA ASN A 215 1.68 -15.10 -25.87
C ASN A 215 2.13 -14.87 -24.42
N ILE A 216 2.18 -15.93 -23.59
CA ILE A 216 2.52 -15.84 -22.17
C ILE A 216 3.80 -16.64 -21.93
N ARG A 217 4.73 -16.03 -21.21
CA ARG A 217 5.87 -16.72 -20.60
C ARG A 217 5.76 -16.60 -19.10
N VAL A 218 6.15 -17.66 -18.42
CA VAL A 218 6.05 -17.78 -16.98
C VAL A 218 7.40 -18.16 -16.42
N THR A 219 7.75 -17.61 -15.28
CA THR A 219 8.86 -18.09 -14.46
C THR A 219 8.46 -18.05 -13.00
N TYR A 220 9.08 -18.93 -12.22
CA TYR A 220 8.91 -19.03 -10.78
C TYR A 220 10.19 -18.57 -10.11
N ALA A 221 10.06 -17.66 -9.16
CA ALA A 221 11.18 -17.23 -8.34
C ALA A 221 10.85 -17.48 -6.88
N ARG A 222 11.67 -18.28 -6.21
CA ARG A 222 11.47 -18.60 -4.80
C ARG A 222 12.18 -17.61 -3.89
N ASN A 223 11.64 -17.41 -2.70
CA ASN A 223 12.22 -16.59 -1.63
C ASN A 223 12.63 -15.17 -2.08
N LYS A 224 11.79 -14.55 -2.91
CA LYS A 224 12.01 -13.18 -3.35
C LYS A 224 11.42 -12.20 -2.35
N ARG A 225 12.08 -11.06 -2.20
CA ARG A 225 11.66 -10.01 -1.27
C ARG A 225 10.71 -9.06 -1.98
N LEU A 226 9.55 -8.81 -1.38
CA LEU A 226 8.64 -7.76 -1.78
C LEU A 226 8.63 -6.65 -0.72
N VAL A 227 8.35 -5.43 -1.18
CA VAL A 227 8.24 -4.24 -0.34
C VAL A 227 6.87 -3.61 -0.55
N MET A 228 6.17 -3.34 0.54
CA MET A 228 4.95 -2.51 0.56
C MET A 228 5.28 -1.22 1.27
N VAL A 229 4.82 -0.10 0.72
CA VAL A 229 5.11 1.23 1.27
C VAL A 229 3.82 2.04 1.33
N ASN A 230 3.49 2.62 2.48
CA ASN A 230 2.50 3.68 2.56
C ASN A 230 3.20 5.04 2.39
N LYS A 231 2.81 5.76 1.34
CA LYS A 231 3.35 7.07 0.96
C LYS A 231 2.63 8.26 1.59
N GLY A 232 1.75 8.01 2.56
CA GLY A 232 0.96 9.06 3.22
C GLY A 232 -0.21 9.48 2.34
N ASP A 233 -0.45 10.79 2.26
CA ASP A 233 -1.50 11.37 1.42
C ASP A 233 -1.29 11.00 -0.06
N SER A 234 -2.34 10.52 -0.73
CA SER A 234 -2.24 10.05 -2.11
C SER A 234 -1.97 11.15 -3.14
N GLU A 235 -2.31 12.40 -2.82
CA GLU A 235 -2.09 13.56 -3.68
C GLU A 235 -0.64 14.04 -3.59
N THR A 236 -0.08 14.11 -2.37
CA THR A 236 1.28 14.64 -2.16
C THR A 236 2.36 13.55 -2.18
N ASN A 237 2.05 12.35 -1.72
CA ASN A 237 2.99 11.23 -1.54
C ASN A 237 4.24 11.59 -0.69
N GLU A 238 4.07 12.47 0.30
CA GLU A 238 5.18 12.98 1.14
C GLU A 238 5.43 12.13 2.41
N GLY A 239 4.66 11.07 2.63
CA GLY A 239 4.83 10.16 3.76
C GLY A 239 4.23 10.69 5.06
N PHE A 240 4.95 10.45 6.15
CA PHE A 240 4.51 10.72 7.52
C PHE A 240 5.57 11.52 8.26
N SER A 241 5.12 12.34 9.22
CA SER A 241 5.99 13.00 10.19
C SER A 241 5.94 12.24 11.50
N ILE A 242 7.07 11.72 11.97
CA ILE A 242 7.16 10.98 13.25
C ILE A 242 8.22 11.61 14.16
N CYS A 243 7.86 11.91 15.40
CA CYS A 243 8.80 12.41 16.39
C CYS A 243 9.82 11.34 16.79
N GLU A 244 11.12 11.64 16.64
CA GLU A 244 12.20 10.68 16.89
C GLU A 244 12.30 10.25 18.37
N LYS A 245 11.80 11.08 19.30
CA LYS A 245 11.80 10.79 20.73
C LYS A 245 10.57 9.98 21.15
N CYS A 246 9.39 10.61 21.07
CA CYS A 246 8.17 10.03 21.63
C CYS A 246 7.30 9.28 20.62
N GLY A 247 7.57 9.40 19.32
CA GLY A 247 6.82 8.67 18.31
C GLY A 247 5.48 9.27 17.93
N ALA A 248 5.13 10.47 18.42
CA ALA A 248 3.95 11.18 17.91
C ALA A 248 4.01 11.26 16.38
N ALA A 249 2.93 10.87 15.73
CA ALA A 249 2.90 10.64 14.29
C ALA A 249 1.68 11.29 13.64
N SER A 250 1.86 11.85 12.46
CA SER A 250 0.79 12.32 11.58
C SER A 250 1.17 12.10 10.12
N VAL A 251 0.21 12.22 9.20
CA VAL A 251 0.55 12.44 7.79
C VAL A 251 1.43 13.68 7.68
N PHE A 252 2.35 13.65 6.71
CA PHE A 252 3.31 14.73 6.53
C PHE A 252 2.59 16.05 6.26
N ASP A 253 2.96 17.07 7.04
CA ASP A 253 2.49 18.44 6.90
C ASP A 253 3.67 19.36 7.25
N SER A 254 4.05 20.22 6.31
CA SER A 254 5.23 21.08 6.45
C SER A 254 5.18 22.02 7.67
N HIS A 255 3.98 22.42 8.11
CA HIS A 255 3.80 23.29 9.26
C HIS A 255 3.91 22.49 10.58
N LYS A 256 3.27 21.32 10.68
CA LYS A 256 3.41 20.42 11.84
C LYS A 256 4.83 19.89 11.98
N PHE A 257 5.51 19.61 10.87
CA PHE A 257 6.88 19.12 10.85
C PHE A 257 7.87 20.06 11.55
N GLN A 258 7.63 21.37 11.47
CA GLN A 258 8.47 22.39 12.12
C GLN A 258 8.12 22.60 13.60
N GLN A 259 6.99 22.08 14.07
CA GLN A 259 6.59 22.21 15.47
C GLN A 259 7.43 21.29 16.34
N ARG A 260 8.08 21.84 17.36
CA ARG A 260 8.83 21.04 18.33
C ARG A 260 7.96 20.56 19.47
N GLU A 261 7.06 21.41 19.97
CA GLU A 261 6.25 21.08 21.12
C GLU A 261 4.95 20.38 20.71
N HIS A 262 4.76 19.15 21.20
CA HIS A 262 3.58 18.34 20.90
C HIS A 262 3.27 17.40 22.08
N VAL A 263 2.06 16.85 22.12
CA VAL A 263 1.64 15.92 23.18
C VAL A 263 2.13 14.51 22.87
N ARG A 264 2.63 13.80 23.88
CA ARG A 264 3.03 12.39 23.75
C ARG A 264 1.81 11.51 23.48
N PRO A 265 1.91 10.47 22.63
CA PRO A 265 0.80 9.56 22.33
C PRO A 265 0.52 8.54 23.44
N TYR A 266 1.26 8.62 24.56
CA TYR A 266 1.12 7.76 25.72
C TYR A 266 1.48 8.53 26.99
N LYS A 267 1.25 7.89 28.13
CA LYS A 267 1.60 8.43 29.45
C LYS A 267 2.80 7.65 30.00
N VAL A 268 3.73 8.34 30.65
CA VAL A 268 4.97 7.73 31.13
C VAL A 268 4.81 7.36 32.60
N GLU A 269 5.04 6.10 32.94
CA GLU A 269 4.95 5.63 34.33
C GLU A 269 6.00 6.34 35.21
N PRO A 270 5.61 6.98 36.34
CA PRO A 270 6.54 7.64 37.23
C PRO A 270 7.55 6.65 37.82
N LYS A 271 8.83 6.94 37.67
CA LYS A 271 9.94 6.20 38.24
C LYS A 271 10.92 7.18 38.87
N SER A 272 11.50 6.83 40.02
CA SER A 272 12.48 7.68 40.69
C SER A 272 13.62 8.04 39.74
N GLY A 273 13.94 9.33 39.62
CA GLY A 273 14.96 9.84 38.70
C GLY A 273 14.50 10.03 37.25
N VAL A 274 13.28 9.65 36.88
CA VAL A 274 12.71 9.86 35.54
C VAL A 274 11.60 10.91 35.62
N TYR A 275 11.84 12.09 35.03
CA TYR A 275 10.83 13.13 34.90
C TYR A 275 10.43 13.28 33.43
N ALA A 276 9.22 12.85 33.10
CA ALA A 276 8.67 12.98 31.76
C ALA A 276 7.52 13.98 31.76
N ARG A 277 7.68 15.06 30.98
CA ARG A 277 6.58 15.98 30.69
C ARG A 277 5.59 15.33 29.74
N GLU A 278 4.31 15.69 29.87
CA GLU A 278 3.26 15.28 28.94
C GLU A 278 3.52 15.76 27.51
N ARG A 279 4.13 16.94 27.38
CA ARG A 279 4.62 17.46 26.12
C ARG A 279 6.05 16.99 25.84
N CYS A 280 6.30 16.62 24.60
CA CYS A 280 7.61 16.31 24.06
C CYS A 280 8.13 17.52 23.26
N ASP A 281 9.45 17.63 23.17
CA ASP A 281 10.19 18.66 22.42
C ASP A 281 11.06 18.03 21.31
N GLY A 282 10.78 16.78 20.94
CA GLY A 282 11.52 16.03 19.94
C GLY A 282 11.37 16.59 18.54
N LEU A 283 12.33 16.27 17.68
CA LEU A 283 12.28 16.62 16.26
C LEU A 283 11.45 15.59 15.51
N PHE A 284 10.73 16.04 14.48
CA PHE A 284 10.04 15.16 13.55
C PHE A 284 10.99 14.74 12.42
N ARG A 285 10.84 13.49 12.01
CA ARG A 285 11.50 12.91 10.83
C ARG A 285 10.43 12.56 9.80
N GLN A 286 10.70 12.90 8.54
CA GLN A 286 9.84 12.55 7.43
C GLN A 286 10.20 11.14 6.97
N VAL A 287 9.24 10.22 7.03
CA VAL A 287 9.44 8.81 6.68
C VAL A 287 8.23 8.23 5.94
N PHE A 288 8.47 7.19 5.16
CA PHE A 288 7.44 6.31 4.62
C PHE A 288 7.28 5.09 5.52
N LEU A 289 6.06 4.58 5.69
CA LEU A 289 5.87 3.35 6.46
C LEU A 289 6.03 2.15 5.54
N GLU A 290 6.92 1.22 5.88
CA GLU A 290 7.19 0.05 5.04
C GLU A 290 6.89 -1.28 5.72
N HIS A 291 6.69 -2.30 4.88
CA HIS A 291 6.72 -3.69 5.24
C HIS A 291 7.48 -4.48 4.17
N GLN A 292 8.43 -5.30 4.59
CA GLN A 292 9.17 -6.19 3.70
C GLN A 292 8.90 -7.63 4.11
N PHE A 293 8.57 -8.48 3.14
CA PHE A 293 8.33 -9.90 3.38
C PHE A 293 8.95 -10.73 2.25
N GLN A 294 9.29 -11.97 2.59
CA GLN A 294 9.76 -12.97 1.62
C GLN A 294 8.58 -13.81 1.16
N THR A 295 8.49 -13.99 -0.16
CA THR A 295 7.45 -14.81 -0.77
C THR A 295 7.96 -15.42 -2.07
N ASP A 296 7.26 -16.46 -2.52
CA ASP A 296 7.49 -17.04 -3.83
C ASP A 296 6.68 -16.26 -4.87
N LEU A 297 7.29 -15.97 -6.02
CA LEU A 297 6.71 -15.17 -7.09
C LEU A 297 6.44 -16.04 -8.32
N LEU A 298 5.24 -15.87 -8.86
CA LEU A 298 4.89 -16.22 -10.22
C LEU A 298 5.02 -14.95 -11.07
N VAL A 299 5.99 -14.91 -11.98
CA VAL A 299 6.17 -13.78 -12.89
C VAL A 299 5.63 -14.14 -14.26
N LEU A 300 4.64 -13.38 -14.72
CA LEU A 300 4.02 -13.52 -16.03
C LEU A 300 4.54 -12.43 -16.95
N ARG A 301 5.11 -12.84 -18.10
CA ARG A 301 5.47 -11.94 -19.19
C ARG A 301 4.52 -12.16 -20.34
N ILE A 302 3.70 -11.16 -20.63
CA ILE A 302 2.69 -11.20 -21.69
C ILE A 302 3.14 -10.32 -22.83
N ASN A 303 3.27 -10.89 -24.03
CA ASN A 303 3.53 -10.12 -25.23
C ASN A 303 2.22 -9.56 -25.77
N LEU A 304 2.01 -8.25 -25.61
CA LEU A 304 0.88 -7.56 -26.19
C LEU A 304 1.16 -7.25 -27.67
N GLN A 305 0.40 -7.87 -28.57
CA GLN A 305 0.50 -7.61 -30.01
C GLN A 305 -0.56 -6.58 -30.45
N SER A 306 -0.22 -5.82 -31.49
CA SER A 306 -1.17 -4.91 -32.14
C SER A 306 -2.18 -5.72 -32.98
N PRO A 307 -3.45 -5.29 -33.10
CA PRO A 307 -4.04 -4.12 -32.47
C PRO A 307 -4.41 -4.39 -31.00
N LEU A 308 -3.95 -3.53 -30.10
CA LEU A 308 -4.59 -3.35 -28.80
C LEU A 308 -5.95 -2.69 -29.08
N VAL A 309 -6.97 -3.51 -29.35
CA VAL A 309 -8.30 -3.00 -29.65
C VAL A 309 -8.89 -2.40 -28.37
N ARG A 310 -8.72 -1.09 -28.20
CA ARG A 310 -9.45 -0.30 -27.20
C ARG A 310 -10.87 -0.09 -27.70
N ARG A 311 -11.68 -1.14 -27.64
CA ARG A 311 -13.13 -1.04 -27.83
C ARG A 311 -13.71 -0.25 -26.67
N LEU A 312 -13.88 1.05 -26.85
CA LEU A 312 -14.56 1.96 -25.91
C LEU A 312 -16.03 1.54 -25.66
N ASP A 313 -16.57 0.71 -26.54
CA ASP A 313 -17.90 0.10 -26.48
C ASP A 313 -17.93 -1.24 -25.71
N ALA A 314 -16.78 -1.87 -25.45
CA ALA A 314 -16.69 -3.12 -24.67
C ALA A 314 -16.19 -2.81 -23.25
N ASN A 315 -17.13 -2.40 -22.39
CA ASN A 315 -16.89 -1.97 -21.02
C ASN A 315 -16.03 -2.97 -20.19
N VAL A 316 -16.08 -4.26 -20.54
CA VAL A 316 -15.38 -5.34 -19.79
C VAL A 316 -13.94 -5.53 -20.26
N SER A 317 -13.66 -5.56 -21.56
CA SER A 317 -12.28 -5.58 -22.06
C SER A 317 -11.55 -4.30 -21.70
N ALA A 318 -12.26 -3.17 -21.70
CA ALA A 318 -11.75 -1.90 -21.19
C ALA A 318 -11.43 -2.00 -19.70
N ASN A 319 -12.32 -2.54 -18.85
CA ASN A 319 -12.07 -2.66 -17.40
C ASN A 319 -11.00 -3.70 -17.05
N VAL A 320 -10.93 -4.85 -17.73
CA VAL A 320 -9.85 -5.83 -17.52
C VAL A 320 -8.51 -5.27 -18.01
N LEU A 321 -8.47 -4.60 -19.17
CA LEU A 321 -7.28 -3.83 -19.54
C LEU A 321 -7.07 -2.65 -18.60
N HIS A 322 -8.07 -2.03 -18.00
CA HIS A 322 -7.91 -0.88 -17.11
C HIS A 322 -7.50 -1.31 -15.70
N ASP A 323 -7.80 -2.55 -15.28
CA ASP A 323 -7.38 -3.18 -14.04
C ASP A 323 -6.02 -3.85 -14.21
N ALA A 324 -5.78 -4.54 -15.33
CA ALA A 324 -4.45 -5.01 -15.71
C ALA A 324 -3.52 -3.81 -15.98
N LEU A 325 -4.01 -2.79 -16.69
CA LEU A 325 -3.31 -1.53 -16.83
C LEU A 325 -3.25 -0.79 -15.52
N ARG A 326 -4.20 -0.79 -14.57
CA ARG A 326 -4.01 -0.16 -13.23
C ARG A 326 -2.95 -0.89 -12.43
N THR A 327 -2.94 -2.22 -12.48
CA THR A 327 -1.88 -3.06 -11.92
C THR A 327 -0.53 -2.72 -12.57
N ILE A 328 -0.56 -2.33 -13.85
CA ILE A 328 0.59 -1.80 -14.60
C ILE A 328 0.69 -0.25 -14.54
N ALA A 329 -0.25 0.53 -14.00
CA ALA A 329 -0.42 2.00 -14.16
C ALA A 329 -0.49 2.73 -12.82
N VAL A 330 -0.18 2.01 -11.74
CA VAL A 330 0.79 2.53 -10.77
C VAL A 330 2.10 2.98 -11.47
N ASN A 331 2.28 2.72 -12.79
CA ASN A 331 3.34 3.23 -13.67
C ASN A 331 3.09 4.47 -14.57
N GLN A 332 2.11 5.38 -14.37
CA GLN A 332 2.19 6.71 -15.03
C GLN A 332 1.56 7.85 -14.19
N PRO A 333 2.27 8.99 -13.99
CA PRO A 333 1.68 10.19 -13.43
C PRO A 333 0.84 10.92 -14.48
N THR A 334 -0.43 11.17 -14.19
CA THR A 334 -1.28 12.09 -14.96
C THR A 334 -0.82 13.52 -14.73
N TYR A 335 0.17 13.98 -15.49
CA TYR A 335 0.51 15.41 -15.56
C TYR A 335 -0.48 16.11 -16.49
N ASN A 336 -1.50 16.73 -15.91
CA ASN A 336 -2.44 17.56 -16.65
C ASN A 336 -1.76 18.91 -16.96
N ARG A 337 -1.08 19.04 -18.11
CA ARG A 337 -0.65 20.33 -18.65
C ARG A 337 -1.81 20.99 -19.40
N SER A 338 -2.68 21.68 -18.68
CA SER A 338 -3.53 22.73 -19.26
C SER A 338 -2.89 24.08 -19.01
N GLY A 339 -2.24 24.66 -20.03
CA GLY A 339 -1.61 25.96 -19.90
C GLY A 339 -0.84 26.40 -21.13
N ALA A 340 -1.48 26.39 -22.30
CA ALA A 340 -0.97 27.08 -23.48
C ALA A 340 -2.10 27.91 -24.13
N ASN A 341 -2.08 29.20 -23.76
CA ASN A 341 -2.40 30.38 -24.58
C ASN A 341 -3.47 30.25 -25.68
N ARG A 342 -4.58 30.97 -25.48
CA ARG A 342 -5.24 31.70 -26.56
C ARG A 342 -5.31 33.19 -26.23
N LYS A 343 -4.71 33.97 -27.12
CA LYS A 343 -4.79 35.43 -27.31
C LYS A 343 -6.24 35.94 -27.15
N ILE A 344 -6.44 37.05 -26.44
CA ILE A 344 -6.43 38.45 -26.94
C ILE A 344 -5.97 39.33 -25.78
#